data_AF-A0A521DTA9-F1
#
_entry.id   AF-A0A521DTA9-F1
#
_cell.length_a   1.000
_cell.length_b   1.000
_cell.length_c   1.000
_cell.angle_alpha   90.00
_cell.angle_beta   90.00
_cell.angle_gamma   90.00
#
_symmetry.space_group_name_H-M   'P 1'
#
loop_
_entity.id
_entity.type
_entity.pdbx_description
1 polymer ?
#
loop_
_entity_poly.entity_id
_entity_poly.type
_entity_poly.pdbx_seq_one_letter_code
_entity_poly.pdbx_strand_id
1 'polypeptide(L)'
;MNILFWSGGKDAFLALHFYKQQHPRHKLALLTTYEEKTGLVPHQQLPISHIRTQAAALDLDLHLVPLPRKCSNEFYLREVNGKLDEQTEPVEHLIFGDRHLSDIRQWREASWKKRGYRTLFPIWEKNIHELLPVLQLQPIRITISAVEEKYQSLIRIGETYDQAFVTQLQHLPEQIDLMGEHGEFHTKVSFADLSEQLV
;
A
#
# COMPACT_ATOMS: atom_id res chain seq x y z
N MET A 1 15.97 -3.42 -12.00
CA MET A 1 15.12 -2.52 -11.19
C MET A 1 14.22 -3.29 -10.23
N ASN A 2 13.50 -2.59 -9.35
CA ASN A 2 12.60 -3.18 -8.36
C ASN A 2 11.18 -2.63 -8.54
N ILE A 3 10.18 -3.43 -8.19
CA ILE A 3 8.77 -3.06 -8.32
C ILE A 3 8.12 -3.12 -6.95
N LEU A 4 7.50 -2.03 -6.52
CA LEU A 4 6.72 -1.98 -5.29
C LEU A 4 5.23 -1.99 -5.62
N PHE A 5 4.50 -2.93 -5.01
CA PHE A 5 3.06 -3.02 -5.14
C PHE A 5 2.40 -1.90 -4.34
N TRP A 6 1.90 -0.92 -5.06
CA TRP A 6 1.43 0.33 -4.51
C TRP A 6 -0.09 0.37 -4.47
N SER A 7 -0.66 0.34 -3.27
CA SER A 7 -2.10 0.48 -3.05
C SER A 7 -2.54 1.92 -2.76
N GLY A 8 -1.58 2.82 -2.50
CA GLY A 8 -1.83 4.20 -2.10
C GLY A 8 -2.13 4.41 -0.61
N GLY A 9 -2.12 3.35 0.20
CA GLY A 9 -2.30 3.42 1.65
C GLY A 9 -1.00 3.51 2.45
N LYS A 10 -1.14 3.64 3.78
CA LYS A 10 -0.02 3.81 4.72
C LYS A 10 0.99 2.66 4.68
N ASP A 11 0.55 1.42 4.47
CA ASP A 11 1.42 0.24 4.54
C ASP A 11 2.33 0.14 3.30
N ALA A 12 1.81 0.46 2.12
CA ALA A 12 2.60 0.60 0.91
C ALA A 12 3.60 1.78 1.02
N PHE A 13 3.19 2.89 1.64
CA PHE A 13 4.07 4.02 1.90
C PHE A 13 5.20 3.67 2.89
N LEU A 14 4.90 2.93 3.97
CA LEU A 14 5.92 2.44 4.90
C LEU A 14 6.88 1.47 4.22
N ALA A 15 6.37 0.55 3.40
CA ALA A 15 7.20 -0.36 2.62
C ALA A 15 8.17 0.40 1.71
N LEU A 16 7.69 1.46 1.05
CA LEU A 16 8.51 2.36 0.23
C LEU A 16 9.60 3.04 1.06
N HIS A 17 9.22 3.59 2.22
CA HIS A 17 10.14 4.29 3.12
C HIS A 17 11.28 3.38 3.60
N PHE A 18 10.95 2.23 4.19
CA PHE A 18 11.95 1.28 4.70
C PHE A 18 12.79 0.68 3.58
N TYR A 19 12.20 0.39 2.42
CA TYR A 19 12.95 -0.10 1.26
C TYR A 19 13.96 0.93 0.77
N LYS A 20 13.56 2.20 0.59
CA LYS A 20 14.47 3.28 0.17
C LYS A 20 15.61 3.51 1.17
N GLN A 21 15.36 3.35 2.47
CA GLN A 21 16.42 3.44 3.49
C GLN A 21 17.46 2.31 3.36
N GLN A 22 17.02 1.08 3.12
CA GLN A 22 17.91 -0.08 2.99
C GLN A 22 18.61 -0.15 1.62
N HIS A 23 17.97 0.39 0.58
CA HIS A 23 18.40 0.27 -0.82
C HIS A 23 18.46 1.63 -1.55
N PRO A 24 19.17 2.64 -1.02
CA PRO A 24 19.06 4.05 -1.46
C PRO A 24 19.48 4.32 -2.91
N ARG A 25 20.20 3.39 -3.55
CA ARG A 25 20.70 3.53 -4.93
C ARG A 25 19.97 2.64 -5.94
N HIS A 26 18.99 1.86 -5.51
CA HIS A 26 18.31 0.93 -6.40
C HIS A 26 17.14 1.62 -7.11
N LYS A 27 17.07 1.46 -8.43
CA LYS A 27 15.93 1.91 -9.22
C LYS A 27 14.66 1.19 -8.77
N LEU A 28 13.57 1.95 -8.65
CA LEU A 28 12.29 1.51 -8.13
C LEU A 28 11.17 2.10 -9.00
N ALA A 29 10.16 1.29 -9.31
CA ALA A 29 8.90 1.73 -9.89
C ALA A 29 7.72 1.19 -9.06
N LEU A 30 6.56 1.81 -9.22
CA LEU A 30 5.32 1.41 -8.58
C LEU A 30 4.51 0.54 -9.54
N LEU A 31 3.80 -0.45 -9.00
CA LEU A 31 2.79 -1.20 -9.74
C LEU A 31 1.48 -1.21 -8.96
N THR A 32 0.38 -0.82 -9.61
CA THR A 32 -0.96 -0.83 -9.02
C THR A 32 -1.93 -1.62 -9.89
N THR A 33 -2.60 -2.57 -9.26
CA THR A 33 -3.76 -3.26 -9.85
C THR A 33 -5.05 -2.53 -9.48
N TYR A 34 -5.99 -2.41 -10.41
CA TYR A 34 -7.25 -1.71 -10.18
C TYR A 34 -8.41 -2.37 -10.91
N GLU A 35 -9.64 -2.17 -10.44
CA GLU A 35 -10.82 -2.62 -11.15
C GLU A 35 -11.06 -1.75 -12.39
N GLU A 36 -10.99 -2.35 -13.57
CA GLU A 36 -11.00 -1.65 -14.86
C GLU A 36 -12.24 -0.77 -15.06
N LYS A 37 -13.42 -1.28 -14.69
CA LYS A 37 -14.70 -0.60 -14.92
C LYS A 37 -14.93 0.60 -14.01
N THR A 38 -14.47 0.53 -12.77
CA THR A 38 -14.68 1.58 -11.77
C THR A 38 -13.49 2.52 -11.68
N GLY A 39 -12.31 2.11 -12.14
CA GLY A 39 -11.07 2.86 -11.99
C GLY A 39 -10.59 2.91 -10.54
N LEU A 40 -11.06 2.01 -9.68
CA LEU A 40 -10.75 1.99 -8.25
C LEU A 40 -9.74 0.91 -7.89
N VAL A 41 -8.81 1.24 -7.00
CA VAL A 41 -7.97 0.26 -6.31
C VAL A 41 -8.84 -0.52 -5.32
N PRO A 42 -8.94 -1.87 -5.45
CA PRO A 42 -9.71 -2.71 -4.53
C PRO A 42 -9.26 -2.50 -3.08
N HIS A 43 -10.16 -2.68 -2.11
CA HIS A 43 -9.94 -2.46 -0.67
C HIS A 43 -9.75 -0.98 -0.29
N GLN A 44 -8.76 -0.28 -0.83
CA GLN A 44 -8.51 1.12 -0.51
C GLN A 44 -9.61 2.05 -1.04
N GLN A 45 -10.36 1.62 -2.08
CA GLN A 45 -11.40 2.40 -2.76
C GLN A 45 -10.88 3.74 -3.29
N LEU A 46 -9.65 3.74 -3.83
CA LEU A 46 -9.01 4.94 -4.36
C LEU A 46 -9.07 5.00 -5.88
N PRO A 47 -9.45 6.15 -6.46
CA PRO A 47 -9.41 6.30 -7.91
C PRO A 47 -7.96 6.30 -8.40
N ILE A 48 -7.74 5.75 -9.59
CA ILE A 48 -6.43 5.76 -10.25
C ILE A 48 -5.85 7.17 -10.41
N SER A 49 -6.69 8.21 -10.56
CA SER A 49 -6.21 9.60 -10.57
C SER A 49 -5.44 9.96 -9.30
N HIS A 50 -5.88 9.50 -8.13
CA HIS A 50 -5.17 9.70 -6.86
C HIS A 50 -3.84 8.95 -6.84
N ILE A 51 -3.82 7.71 -7.33
CA ILE A 51 -2.59 6.91 -7.43
C ILE A 51 -1.55 7.59 -8.35
N ARG A 52 -2.00 8.17 -9.48
CA ARG A 52 -1.13 8.93 -10.38
C ARG A 52 -0.54 10.17 -9.69
N THR A 53 -1.34 10.91 -8.93
CA THR A 53 -0.86 12.05 -8.14
C THR A 53 0.19 11.61 -7.12
N GLN A 54 -0.01 10.49 -6.44
CA GLN A 54 0.97 9.92 -5.50
C GLN A 54 2.28 9.56 -6.20
N ALA A 55 2.22 8.86 -7.34
CA ALA A 55 3.40 8.48 -8.10
C ALA A 55 4.20 9.70 -8.58
N ALA A 56 3.50 10.73 -9.07
CA ALA A 56 4.10 12.00 -9.48
C ALA A 56 4.78 12.73 -8.30
N ALA A 57 4.12 12.81 -7.14
CA ALA A 57 4.70 13.42 -5.94
C ALA A 57 5.93 12.66 -5.41
N LEU A 58 6.00 11.35 -5.65
CA LEU A 58 7.13 10.50 -5.29
C LEU A 58 8.27 10.50 -6.32
N ASP A 59 8.04 11.09 -7.50
CA ASP A 59 8.92 11.01 -8.67
C ASP A 59 9.28 9.55 -9.02
N LEU A 60 8.27 8.69 -9.13
CA LEU A 60 8.42 7.28 -9.47
C LEU A 60 7.55 6.90 -10.66
N ASP A 61 8.09 6.06 -11.54
CA ASP A 61 7.34 5.43 -12.61
C ASP A 61 6.17 4.61 -12.04
N LEU A 62 5.02 4.64 -12.71
CA LEU A 62 3.81 3.93 -12.30
C LEU A 62 3.32 3.01 -13.41
N HIS A 63 3.30 1.71 -13.12
CA HIS A 63 2.70 0.68 -13.95
C HIS A 63 1.29 0.36 -13.45
N LEU A 64 0.32 0.42 -14.35
CA LEU A 64 -1.07 0.13 -14.03
C LEU A 64 -1.51 -1.19 -14.68
N VAL A 65 -2.22 -2.00 -13.91
CA VAL A 65 -2.73 -3.30 -14.34
C VAL A 65 -4.26 -3.32 -14.13
N PRO A 66 -5.06 -3.11 -15.19
CA PRO A 66 -6.50 -3.22 -15.10
C PRO A 66 -6.91 -4.68 -14.88
N LEU A 67 -7.86 -4.90 -13.98
CA LEU A 67 -8.42 -6.22 -13.68
C LEU A 67 -9.95 -6.18 -13.67
N PRO A 68 -10.64 -7.29 -14.00
CA PRO A 68 -12.07 -7.39 -13.83
C PRO A 68 -12.46 -7.44 -12.35
N ARG A 69 -13.70 -7.02 -12.02
CA ARG A 69 -14.23 -7.05 -10.64
C ARG A 69 -14.10 -8.40 -9.95
N LYS A 70 -14.45 -9.47 -10.68
CA LYS A 70 -14.27 -10.85 -10.25
C LYS A 70 -13.01 -11.36 -10.93
N CYS A 71 -11.89 -11.30 -10.21
CA CYS A 71 -10.59 -11.72 -10.70
C CYS A 71 -10.14 -12.97 -9.94
N SER A 72 -9.80 -14.04 -10.66
CA SER A 72 -9.14 -15.19 -10.04
C SER A 72 -7.65 -14.87 -9.81
N ASN A 73 -7.02 -15.57 -8.86
CA ASN A 73 -5.58 -15.43 -8.63
C ASN A 73 -4.77 -15.77 -9.89
N GLU A 74 -5.21 -16.74 -10.70
CA GLU A 74 -4.55 -17.09 -11.96
C GLU A 74 -4.59 -15.93 -12.95
N PHE A 75 -5.75 -15.29 -13.12
CA PHE A 75 -5.89 -14.14 -14.01
C PHE A 75 -5.07 -12.95 -13.49
N TYR A 76 -5.14 -12.66 -12.19
CA TYR A 76 -4.33 -11.64 -11.53
C TYR A 76 -2.84 -11.84 -11.83
N LEU A 77 -2.32 -13.05 -11.62
CA LEU A 77 -0.91 -13.35 -11.84
C LEU A 77 -0.55 -13.24 -13.33
N ARG A 78 -1.43 -13.65 -14.24
CA ARG A 78 -1.20 -13.51 -15.68
C ARG A 78 -1.02 -12.05 -16.08
N GLU A 79 -1.95 -11.17 -15.69
CA GLU A 79 -1.90 -9.75 -16.06
C GLU A 79 -0.71 -9.02 -15.42
N VAL A 80 -0.46 -9.29 -14.13
CA VAL A 80 0.69 -8.71 -13.43
C VAL A 80 2.00 -9.18 -14.07
N ASN A 81 2.13 -10.48 -14.36
CA ASN A 81 3.32 -11.00 -15.02
C ASN A 81 3.51 -10.42 -16.43
N GLY A 82 2.43 -10.26 -17.20
CA GLY A 82 2.49 -9.58 -18.50
C GLY A 82 3.07 -8.17 -18.36
N LYS A 83 2.63 -7.42 -17.33
CA LYS A 83 3.18 -6.09 -17.05
C LYS A 83 4.65 -6.12 -16.63
N LEU A 84 5.07 -7.14 -15.87
CA LEU A 84 6.47 -7.33 -15.49
C LEU A 84 7.35 -7.71 -16.70
N ASP A 85 6.81 -8.41 -17.68
CA ASP A 85 7.54 -8.84 -18.88
C ASP A 85 7.74 -7.71 -19.90
N GLU A 86 6.92 -6.63 -19.83
CA GLU A 86 7.11 -5.41 -20.62
C GLU A 86 8.31 -4.57 -20.18
N GLN A 87 8.90 -4.88 -19.02
CA GLN A 87 9.99 -4.11 -18.46
C GLN A 87 11.30 -4.32 -19.22
N THR A 88 11.94 -3.22 -19.62
CA THR A 88 13.20 -3.26 -20.39
C THR A 88 14.41 -3.61 -19.54
N GLU A 89 14.36 -3.30 -18.24
CA GLU A 89 15.35 -3.69 -17.27
C GLU A 89 14.89 -4.93 -16.48
N PRO A 90 15.78 -5.88 -16.16
CA PRO A 90 15.44 -7.02 -15.33
C PRO A 90 14.84 -6.60 -13.98
N VAL A 91 13.70 -7.19 -13.62
CA VAL A 91 13.08 -7.00 -12.30
C VAL A 91 13.74 -7.94 -11.29
N GLU A 92 14.35 -7.37 -10.25
CA GLU A 92 15.07 -8.13 -9.22
C GLU A 92 14.15 -8.49 -8.05
N HIS A 93 13.44 -7.50 -7.52
CA HIS A 93 12.57 -7.65 -6.35
C HIS A 93 11.15 -7.14 -6.59
N LEU A 94 10.18 -7.89 -6.05
CA LEU A 94 8.80 -7.48 -5.87
C LEU A 94 8.57 -7.14 -4.40
N ILE A 95 8.20 -5.90 -4.11
CA ILE A 95 8.14 -5.35 -2.75
C ILE A 95 6.68 -5.18 -2.37
N PHE A 96 6.32 -5.65 -1.17
CA PHE A 96 4.96 -5.57 -0.65
C PHE A 96 4.93 -4.93 0.75
N GLY A 97 3.81 -4.28 1.04
CA GLY A 97 3.51 -3.70 2.35
C GLY A 97 2.76 -4.64 3.28
N ASP A 98 2.86 -5.95 3.12
CA ASP A 98 2.26 -6.88 4.09
C ASP A 98 3.09 -6.87 5.38
N ARG A 99 2.43 -6.75 6.53
CA ARG A 99 3.11 -6.64 7.83
C ARG A 99 3.20 -7.97 8.58
N HIS A 100 2.17 -8.81 8.64
CA HIS A 100 2.28 -10.01 9.48
C HIS A 100 1.40 -11.23 9.13
N LEU A 101 0.52 -11.14 8.12
CA LEU A 101 -0.32 -12.27 7.72
C LEU A 101 0.49 -13.33 6.94
N SER A 102 0.93 -14.38 7.63
CA SER A 102 1.84 -15.43 7.10
C SER A 102 1.35 -16.05 5.80
N ASP A 103 0.06 -16.31 5.72
CA ASP A 103 -0.55 -17.00 4.57
C ASP A 103 -0.48 -16.13 3.31
N ILE A 104 -0.66 -14.81 3.46
CA ILE A 104 -0.52 -13.85 2.35
C ILE A 104 0.93 -13.82 1.88
N ARG A 105 1.88 -13.72 2.80
CA ARG A 105 3.31 -13.73 2.46
C ARG A 105 3.72 -15.01 1.73
N GLN A 106 3.35 -16.17 2.26
CA GLN A 106 3.65 -17.46 1.64
C GLN A 106 3.03 -17.57 0.25
N TRP A 107 1.79 -17.11 0.08
CA TRP A 107 1.14 -17.08 -1.23
C TRP A 107 1.89 -16.19 -2.23
N ARG A 108 2.34 -14.99 -1.82
CA ARG A 108 3.12 -14.10 -2.69
C ARG A 108 4.47 -14.72 -3.07
N GLU A 109 5.21 -15.22 -2.10
CA GLU A 109 6.49 -15.92 -2.33
C GLU A 109 6.31 -17.07 -3.31
N ALA A 110 5.31 -17.93 -3.11
CA ALA A 110 5.03 -19.07 -3.98
C ALA A 110 4.61 -18.66 -5.40
N SER A 111 3.86 -17.56 -5.54
CA SER A 111 3.32 -17.08 -6.82
C SER A 111 4.41 -16.70 -7.81
N TRP A 112 5.53 -16.13 -7.34
CA TRP A 112 6.60 -15.66 -8.21
C TRP A 112 7.92 -16.43 -8.11
N LYS A 113 8.05 -17.35 -7.13
CA LYS A 113 9.24 -18.21 -6.98
C LYS A 113 9.63 -18.93 -8.27
N LYS A 114 8.66 -19.48 -9.01
CA LYS A 114 8.91 -20.20 -10.27
C LYS A 114 9.44 -19.31 -11.40
N ARG A 115 9.22 -18.00 -11.32
CA ARG A 115 9.71 -17.00 -12.28
C ARG A 115 11.06 -16.40 -11.88
N GLY A 116 11.60 -16.78 -10.72
CA GLY A 116 12.88 -16.30 -10.23
C GLY A 116 12.84 -14.92 -9.55
N TYR A 117 11.67 -14.29 -9.42
CA TYR A 117 11.56 -13.04 -8.66
C TYR A 117 11.70 -13.30 -7.16
N ARG A 118 12.41 -12.39 -6.48
CA ARG A 118 12.49 -12.38 -5.02
C ARG A 118 11.44 -11.42 -4.46
N THR A 119 10.71 -11.82 -3.44
CA THR A 119 9.76 -10.94 -2.76
C THR A 119 10.42 -10.32 -1.52
N LEU A 120 10.13 -9.05 -1.26
CA LEU A 120 10.60 -8.31 -0.08
C LEU A 120 9.42 -7.75 0.69
N PHE A 121 9.53 -7.78 2.02
CA PHE A 121 8.49 -7.33 2.96
C PHE A 121 9.14 -6.38 3.99
N PRO A 122 9.40 -5.11 3.64
CA PRO A 122 10.22 -4.21 4.45
C PRO A 122 9.64 -3.91 5.84
N ILE A 123 8.33 -4.12 6.01
CA ILE A 123 7.62 -3.88 7.27
C ILE A 123 7.18 -5.17 7.98
N TRP A 124 7.70 -6.33 7.55
CA TRP A 124 7.35 -7.61 8.15
C TRP A 124 7.66 -7.64 9.65
N GLU A 125 6.69 -8.07 10.45
CA GLU A 125 6.75 -8.18 11.92
C GLU A 125 7.10 -6.89 12.67
N LYS A 126 7.09 -5.74 11.98
CA LYS A 126 7.28 -4.44 12.64
C LYS A 126 6.07 -4.09 13.48
N ASN A 127 6.31 -3.70 14.73
CA ASN A 127 5.23 -3.31 15.61
C ASN A 127 4.78 -1.85 15.34
N ILE A 128 3.62 -1.46 15.87
CA ILE A 128 3.08 -0.10 15.64
C ILE A 128 3.99 1.01 16.21
N HIS A 129 4.74 0.74 17.28
CA HIS A 129 5.65 1.71 17.88
C HIS A 129 6.88 1.98 16.99
N GLU A 130 7.20 1.08 16.05
CA GLU A 130 8.20 1.34 15.01
C GLU A 130 7.62 2.13 13.83
N LEU A 131 6.38 1.82 13.43
CA LEU A 131 5.80 2.32 12.18
C LEU A 131 5.14 3.70 12.33
N LEU A 132 4.41 3.92 13.42
CA LEU A 132 3.63 5.13 13.62
C LEU A 132 4.50 6.40 13.71
N PRO A 133 5.67 6.41 14.41
CA PRO A 133 6.55 7.57 14.40
C PRO A 133 7.09 7.89 13.00
N VAL A 134 7.36 6.87 12.19
CA VAL A 134 7.79 7.08 10.79
C VAL A 134 6.71 7.85 10.03
N LEU A 135 5.45 7.39 10.09
CA LEU A 135 4.34 8.06 9.41
C LEU A 135 4.18 9.53 9.84
N GLN A 136 4.31 9.81 11.14
CA GLN A 136 4.14 11.15 11.70
C GLN A 136 5.25 12.13 11.32
N LEU A 137 6.45 11.65 11.04
CA LEU A 137 7.60 12.46 10.67
C LEU A 137 7.67 12.76 9.17
N GLN A 138 6.87 12.09 8.35
CA GLN A 138 6.85 12.33 6.90
C GLN A 138 5.90 13.49 6.53
N PRO A 139 6.20 14.25 5.47
CA PRO A 139 5.35 15.35 5.00
C PRO A 139 4.12 14.83 4.22
N ILE A 140 3.36 13.95 4.86
CA ILE A 140 2.16 13.32 4.30
C ILE A 140 0.98 13.47 5.25
N ARG A 141 -0.22 13.44 4.69
CA ARG A 141 -1.47 13.26 5.42
C ARG A 141 -2.00 11.86 5.16
N ILE A 142 -2.48 11.19 6.20
CA ILE A 142 -3.07 9.86 6.09
C ILE A 142 -4.52 9.98 6.56
N THR A 143 -5.45 9.51 5.74
CA THR A 143 -6.89 9.52 6.08
C THR A 143 -7.52 8.18 5.83
N ILE A 144 -8.56 7.85 6.60
CA ILE A 144 -9.35 6.64 6.41
C ILE A 144 -10.09 6.72 5.07
N SER A 145 -9.89 5.73 4.19
CA SER A 145 -10.48 5.68 2.85
C SER A 145 -11.65 4.70 2.76
N ALA A 146 -11.63 3.63 3.55
CA ALA A 146 -12.70 2.64 3.62
C ALA A 146 -12.74 2.04 5.04
N VAL A 147 -13.93 1.59 5.45
CA VAL A 147 -14.17 0.97 6.76
C VAL A 147 -15.12 -0.21 6.54
N GLU A 148 -14.80 -1.36 7.14
CA GLU A 148 -15.70 -2.51 7.12
C GLU A 148 -17.00 -2.18 7.87
N GLU A 149 -18.13 -2.65 7.35
CA GLU A 149 -19.48 -2.26 7.79
C GLU A 149 -19.66 -2.33 9.32
N LYS A 150 -19.16 -3.39 9.97
CA LYS A 150 -19.26 -3.57 11.43
C LYS A 150 -18.52 -2.51 12.26
N TYR A 151 -17.54 -1.79 11.70
CA TYR A 151 -16.77 -0.77 12.40
C TYR A 151 -17.19 0.67 12.06
N GLN A 152 -18.18 0.86 11.19
CA GLN A 152 -18.60 2.21 10.75
C GLN A 152 -19.25 3.05 11.86
N SER A 153 -19.71 2.44 12.95
CA SER A 153 -20.14 3.15 14.15
C SER A 153 -18.98 3.73 14.97
N LEU A 154 -17.76 3.21 14.78
CA LEU A 154 -16.56 3.51 15.58
C LEU A 154 -15.51 4.30 14.80
N ILE A 155 -15.40 4.09 13.49
CA ILE A 155 -14.39 4.67 12.60
C ILE A 155 -15.08 5.36 11.43
N ARG A 156 -14.67 6.58 11.11
CA ARG A 156 -15.28 7.37 10.01
C ARG A 156 -14.35 7.49 8.81
N ILE A 157 -14.90 7.29 7.61
CA ILE A 157 -14.20 7.62 6.37
C ILE A 157 -13.87 9.13 6.37
N GLY A 158 -12.65 9.48 5.99
CA GLY A 158 -12.13 10.84 5.97
C GLY A 158 -11.46 11.29 7.28
N GLU A 159 -11.58 10.53 8.37
CA GLU A 159 -10.84 10.78 9.60
C GLU A 159 -9.33 10.67 9.37
N THR A 160 -8.54 11.44 10.13
CA THR A 160 -7.07 11.41 10.02
C THR A 160 -6.53 10.21 10.77
N TYR A 161 -5.61 9.47 10.15
CA TYR A 161 -4.87 8.40 10.83
C TYR A 161 -3.59 8.99 11.45
N ASP A 162 -3.61 9.21 12.76
CA ASP A 162 -2.51 9.76 13.54
C ASP A 162 -2.43 9.14 14.95
N GLN A 163 -1.65 9.74 15.86
CA GLN A 163 -1.55 9.26 17.25
C GLN A 163 -2.90 9.29 17.98
N ALA A 164 -3.73 10.30 17.72
CA ALA A 164 -5.01 10.45 18.39
C ALA A 164 -5.96 9.35 17.93
N PHE A 165 -6.00 9.06 16.64
CA PHE A 165 -6.77 7.93 16.09
C PHE A 165 -6.35 6.60 16.69
N VAL A 166 -5.04 6.32 16.74
CA VAL A 166 -4.53 5.07 17.35
C VAL A 166 -4.88 4.99 18.83
N THR A 167 -4.77 6.10 19.55
CA THR A 167 -5.15 6.18 20.97
C THR A 167 -6.65 5.93 21.14
N GLN A 168 -7.50 6.50 20.28
CA GLN A 168 -8.94 6.25 20.31
C GLN A 168 -9.25 4.76 20.16
N LEU A 169 -8.65 4.09 19.17
CA LEU A 169 -8.87 2.64 18.97
C LEU A 169 -8.46 1.81 20.19
N GLN A 170 -7.37 2.17 20.87
CA GLN A 170 -6.93 1.48 22.08
C GLN A 170 -7.90 1.59 23.26
N HIS A 171 -8.76 2.62 23.28
CA HIS A 171 -9.75 2.83 24.33
C HIS A 171 -11.13 2.25 23.99
N LEU A 172 -11.30 1.65 22.80
CA LEU A 172 -12.54 0.98 22.42
C LEU A 172 -12.65 -0.37 23.14
N PRO A 173 -13.87 -0.78 23.55
CA PRO A 173 -14.08 -2.11 24.09
C PRO A 173 -13.88 -3.21 23.04
N GLU A 174 -14.12 -2.91 21.75
CA GLU A 174 -13.80 -3.78 20.64
C GLU A 174 -12.30 -3.84 20.37
N GLN A 175 -11.77 -5.05 20.22
CA GLN A 175 -10.38 -5.24 19.78
C GLN A 175 -10.30 -5.02 18.27
N ILE A 176 -9.93 -3.80 17.88
CA ILE A 176 -9.65 -3.40 16.50
C ILE A 176 -8.14 -3.39 16.29
N ASP A 177 -7.64 -4.00 15.21
CA ASP A 177 -6.23 -3.88 14.85
C ASP A 177 -5.87 -2.42 14.56
N LEU A 178 -4.85 -1.90 15.24
CA LEU A 178 -4.46 -0.49 15.17
C LEU A 178 -3.92 -0.08 13.79
N MET A 179 -3.57 -1.03 12.94
CA MET A 179 -3.18 -0.84 11.55
C MET A 179 -4.26 -1.29 10.56
N GLY A 180 -5.38 -1.88 11.00
CA GLY A 180 -6.44 -2.37 10.12
C GLY A 180 -6.06 -3.59 9.28
N GLU A 181 -5.15 -4.43 9.78
CA GLU A 181 -4.59 -5.58 9.04
C GLU A 181 -5.60 -6.68 8.70
N HIS A 182 -6.71 -6.76 9.44
CA HIS A 182 -7.79 -7.71 9.16
C HIS A 182 -8.90 -7.11 8.29
N GLY A 183 -8.68 -5.91 7.73
CA GLY A 183 -9.61 -5.23 6.85
C GLY A 183 -10.58 -4.31 7.57
N GLU A 184 -10.36 -4.04 8.86
CA GLU A 184 -11.23 -3.16 9.66
C GLU A 184 -11.37 -1.78 9.03
N PHE A 185 -10.27 -1.26 8.51
CA PHE A 185 -10.22 -0.03 7.73
C PHE A 185 -9.04 -0.02 6.75
N HIS A 186 -9.14 0.85 5.75
CA HIS A 186 -8.06 1.15 4.83
C HIS A 186 -7.77 2.65 4.84
N THR A 187 -6.58 3.01 4.39
CA THR A 187 -6.11 4.40 4.39
C THR A 187 -5.70 4.86 3.01
N LYS A 188 -5.67 6.17 2.84
CA LYS A 188 -5.03 6.85 1.73
C LYS A 188 -3.97 7.82 2.24
N VAL A 189 -2.85 7.83 1.54
CA VAL A 189 -1.78 8.82 1.73
C VAL A 189 -1.98 9.97 0.74
N SER A 190 -1.84 11.20 1.22
CA SER A 190 -1.74 12.40 0.40
C SER A 190 -0.42 13.09 0.73
N PHE A 191 0.28 13.58 -0.29
CA PHE A 191 1.46 14.39 -0.11
C PHE A 191 1.01 15.85 0.08
N ALA A 192 1.56 16.55 1.06
CA ALA A 192 1.25 17.96 1.22
C ALA A 192 1.74 18.71 -0.03
N ASP A 193 0.90 19.59 -0.58
CA ASP A 193 1.39 20.60 -1.51
C ASP A 193 2.34 21.50 -0.70
N LEU A 194 3.61 21.57 -1.12
CA LEU A 194 4.64 22.41 -0.47
C LEU A 194 4.27 23.92 -0.50
N SER A 195 3.17 24.30 -1.15
CA SER A 195 2.62 25.65 -1.19
C SER A 195 1.68 25.99 -0.02
N GLU A 196 1.11 25.02 0.70
CA GLU A 196 0.15 25.27 1.79
C GLU A 196 0.81 25.44 3.18
N GLN A 197 2.13 25.32 3.29
CA GLN A 197 2.87 25.54 4.54
C GLN A 197 3.38 26.98 4.73
N LEU A 198 2.98 27.92 3.87
CA LEU A 198 3.37 29.35 3.92
C LEU A 198 2.16 30.30 4.01
N VAL A 199 1.20 30.01 4.88
CA VAL A 199 0.16 30.98 5.30
C VAL A 199 0.14 31.12 6.81
#